data_AF-A0A9W3AXQ2-F1
#
_entry.id   AF-A0A9W3AXQ2-F1
#
_cell.length_a   1.000
_cell.length_b   1.000
_cell.length_c   1.000
_cell.angle_alpha   90.00
_cell.angle_beta   90.00
_cell.angle_gamma   90.00
#
_symmetry.space_group_name_H-M   'P 1'
#
loop_
_entity.id
_entity.type
_entity.pdbx_description
1 polymer ?
#
loop_
_entity_poly.entity_id
_entity_poly.type
_entity_poly.pdbx_seq_one_letter_code
_entity_poly.pdbx_strand_id
1 'polypeptide(L)'
;MNFRNGNQIGACLSTQNNLGSIISAGLRTSPKKEDISSFCCKSESRLDLSLQTMQNNKDQPCAENLQSTSFKKLNDAVEKSIKRITSKSRGKAYLEEHFKDVLEKDRKYFVPMFESMLVELETLLKEEIQMQLEASNVEKRLKEVDRIKLEYGPSSETKWRPSGSPKDDIKAHLVDIDDVELNKLGKILNTLESQNKFLSECVLKTDEKIQQTVQVIKEYCSSWEEAASEISQETRSKLTKNA
;
A
#
# COMPACT_ATOMS: atom_id res chain seq x y z
N MET A 1 -29.21 -27.37 22.78
CA MET A 1 -28.16 -28.35 22.45
C MET A 1 -26.95 -28.02 23.29
N ASN A 2 -26.75 -28.80 24.35
CA ASN A 2 -25.62 -28.69 25.28
C ASN A 2 -24.51 -29.61 24.78
N PHE A 3 -23.26 -29.14 24.76
CA PHE A 3 -22.12 -30.01 24.98
C PHE A 3 -21.28 -29.41 26.11
N ARG A 4 -21.12 -30.24 27.13
CA ARG A 4 -20.49 -30.02 28.44
C ARG A 4 -19.26 -30.93 28.49
N ASN A 5 -18.24 -30.47 29.22
CA ASN A 5 -17.18 -31.25 29.89
C ASN A 5 -16.07 -31.85 29.01
N GLY A 6 -14.80 -31.87 29.40
CA GLY A 6 -14.18 -31.45 30.66
C GLY A 6 -12.70 -31.88 30.76
N ASN A 7 -12.04 -31.37 31.80
CA ASN A 7 -10.78 -31.80 32.47
C ASN A 7 -9.46 -31.73 31.69
N GLN A 8 -8.48 -30.89 32.08
CA GLN A 8 -7.61 -30.93 33.29
C GLN A 8 -6.81 -32.22 33.45
N ILE A 9 -5.46 -32.13 33.32
CA ILE A 9 -4.37 -32.63 34.21
C ILE A 9 -3.13 -31.76 33.84
N GLY A 10 -2.50 -30.95 34.70
CA GLY A 10 -1.63 -31.31 35.83
C GLY A 10 -0.18 -31.50 35.33
N ALA A 11 0.70 -30.48 35.43
CA ALA A 11 1.59 -30.18 36.56
C ALA A 11 2.99 -30.83 36.47
N CYS A 12 4.00 -29.95 36.56
CA CYS A 12 5.32 -30.08 37.17
C CYS A 12 6.12 -31.39 37.01
N LEU A 13 7.35 -31.26 36.50
CA LEU A 13 8.53 -31.86 37.15
C LEU A 13 9.77 -31.01 36.86
N SER A 14 10.18 -30.29 37.91
CA SER A 14 11.52 -29.75 38.11
C SER A 14 12.48 -30.88 38.44
N THR A 15 13.65 -30.90 37.81
CA THR A 15 14.84 -31.55 38.39
C THR A 15 16.06 -30.66 38.16
N GLN A 16 16.43 -29.93 39.21
CA GLN A 16 17.82 -29.54 39.46
C GLN A 16 18.60 -30.78 39.90
N ASN A 17 19.89 -30.81 39.56
CA ASN A 17 21.05 -31.36 40.29
C ASN A 17 22.06 -31.95 39.29
N ASN A 18 23.37 -31.94 39.49
CA ASN A 18 24.30 -31.10 40.24
C ASN A 18 25.70 -31.63 39.84
N LEU A 19 26.67 -30.72 39.68
CA LEU A 19 28.13 -30.87 39.85
C LEU A 19 28.90 -32.13 39.41
N GLY A 20 29.97 -31.89 38.64
CA GLY A 20 31.11 -32.81 38.51
C GLY A 20 32.24 -32.22 37.67
N SER A 21 33.13 -31.46 38.31
CA SER A 21 34.38 -30.92 37.75
C SER A 21 35.52 -31.93 37.92
N ILE A 22 36.41 -32.10 36.92
CA ILE A 22 37.84 -32.56 36.97
C ILE A 22 38.41 -32.36 35.54
N ILE A 23 39.18 -31.28 35.28
CA ILE A 23 40.66 -31.13 35.21
C ILE A 23 41.37 -31.75 33.96
N SER A 24 41.87 -30.83 33.13
CA SER A 24 43.10 -30.77 32.30
C SER A 24 43.57 -31.97 31.44
N ALA A 25 43.82 -31.73 30.15
CA ALA A 25 45.13 -31.35 29.60
C ALA A 25 45.01 -31.16 28.07
N GLY A 26 45.76 -30.20 27.52
CA GLY A 26 45.57 -29.72 26.16
C GLY A 26 46.18 -30.61 25.07
N LEU A 27 45.72 -30.39 23.85
CA LEU A 27 46.54 -30.34 22.65
C LEU A 27 45.86 -29.40 21.66
N ARG A 28 46.57 -28.31 21.33
CA ARG A 28 46.23 -27.36 20.29
C ARG A 28 46.31 -28.07 18.94
N THR A 29 45.28 -27.96 18.13
CA THR A 29 45.41 -27.73 16.69
C THR A 29 44.18 -26.96 16.21
N SER A 30 44.39 -25.70 15.83
CA SER A 30 43.40 -24.89 15.11
C SER A 30 43.13 -25.49 13.73
N PRO A 31 41.89 -25.42 13.24
CA PRO A 31 41.63 -25.17 11.84
C PRO A 31 40.95 -23.80 11.66
N LYS A 32 41.66 -22.96 10.90
CA LYS A 32 41.24 -21.83 10.08
C LYS A 32 39.82 -21.27 10.29
N LYS A 33 39.77 -20.06 10.85
CA LYS A 33 38.65 -19.11 10.72
C LYS A 33 38.66 -18.52 9.30
N GLU A 34 38.02 -19.17 8.34
CA GLU A 34 37.58 -18.51 7.11
C GLU A 34 36.15 -18.99 6.82
N ASP A 35 35.28 -18.04 6.47
CA ASP A 35 33.94 -18.21 5.90
C ASP A 35 32.73 -18.55 6.78
N ILE A 36 32.46 -17.79 7.86
CA ILE A 36 31.08 -17.62 8.38
C ILE A 36 30.80 -16.16 8.80
N SER A 37 31.32 -15.18 8.04
CA SER A 37 31.18 -13.74 8.38
C SER A 37 30.59 -12.86 7.26
N SER A 38 29.95 -13.41 6.22
CA SER A 38 29.50 -12.56 5.10
C SER A 38 28.00 -12.58 4.77
N PHE A 39 27.15 -13.21 5.58
CA PHE A 39 25.71 -13.29 5.22
C PHE A 39 24.72 -12.99 6.35
N CYS A 40 25.06 -12.07 7.24
CA CYS A 40 24.09 -11.50 8.17
C CYS A 40 24.40 -10.00 8.32
N CYS A 41 23.35 -9.17 8.33
CA CYS A 41 23.35 -7.69 8.34
C CYS A 41 23.30 -7.00 6.97
N LYS A 42 22.12 -7.07 6.33
CA LYS A 42 21.52 -5.95 5.58
C LYS A 42 20.03 -5.89 5.91
N SER A 43 19.72 -5.60 7.16
CA SER A 43 18.36 -5.35 7.66
C SER A 43 18.30 -4.03 8.41
N GLU A 44 18.71 -2.96 7.72
CA GLU A 44 18.55 -1.54 8.06
C GLU A 44 18.85 -0.88 6.70
N SER A 45 17.91 -0.42 5.89
CA SER A 45 16.83 0.52 6.14
C SER A 45 15.83 0.42 4.97
N ARG A 46 14.76 -0.36 5.09
CA ARG A 46 13.75 -0.53 4.01
C ARG A 46 12.31 -0.21 4.43
N LEU A 47 12.14 0.37 5.61
CA LEU A 47 10.83 0.80 6.12
C LEU A 47 10.48 2.25 5.76
N ASP A 48 11.44 3.05 5.30
CA ASP A 48 11.19 4.47 4.95
C ASP A 48 10.73 4.72 3.51
N LEU A 49 10.71 3.69 2.65
CA LEU A 49 10.39 3.86 1.22
C LEU A 49 8.92 3.55 0.88
N SER A 50 8.09 3.20 1.86
CA SER A 50 6.71 2.73 1.62
C SER A 50 5.65 3.83 1.78
N LEU A 51 6.00 5.00 2.32
CA LEU A 51 5.09 6.16 2.43
C LEU A 51 5.20 7.12 1.23
N GLN A 52 6.33 7.11 0.49
CA GLN A 52 6.45 7.89 -0.76
C GLN A 52 5.64 7.34 -1.93
N THR A 53 5.31 6.04 -1.93
CA THR A 53 4.73 5.38 -3.11
C THR A 53 3.26 5.72 -3.35
N MET A 54 2.56 6.30 -2.38
CA MET A 54 1.19 6.80 -2.55
C MET A 54 1.12 8.25 -3.06
N GLN A 55 2.28 8.92 -3.24
CA GLN A 55 2.36 10.29 -3.73
C GLN A 55 3.03 10.45 -5.11
N ASN A 56 3.60 9.38 -5.68
CA ASN A 56 4.40 9.44 -6.90
C ASN A 56 3.71 9.01 -8.21
N ASN A 57 2.39 8.87 -8.24
CA ASN A 57 1.62 8.77 -9.50
C ASN A 57 0.91 10.09 -9.80
N LYS A 58 1.66 11.20 -9.83
CA LYS A 58 1.15 12.51 -10.30
C LYS A 58 1.82 13.03 -11.58
N ASP A 59 2.73 12.28 -12.16
CA ASP A 59 3.38 12.67 -13.40
C ASP A 59 2.94 11.75 -14.55
N GLN A 60 1.64 11.75 -14.83
CA GLN A 60 1.19 11.42 -16.17
C GLN A 60 1.30 12.70 -17.00
N PRO A 61 2.01 12.69 -18.15
CA PRO A 61 2.29 13.91 -18.89
C PRO A 61 0.96 14.59 -19.20
N CYS A 62 0.77 15.77 -18.63
CA CYS A 62 -0.36 16.61 -18.92
C CYS A 62 -0.44 16.75 -20.44
N ALA A 63 -1.50 16.25 -21.05
CA ALA A 63 -1.90 16.67 -22.38
C ALA A 63 -2.29 18.15 -22.28
N GLU A 64 -1.27 19.03 -22.23
CA GLU A 64 -1.40 20.48 -22.01
C GLU A 64 -2.18 21.16 -23.15
N ASN A 65 -2.51 20.44 -24.22
CA ASN A 65 -3.18 20.98 -25.40
C ASN A 65 -4.60 20.43 -25.63
N LEU A 66 -5.22 19.78 -24.64
CA LEU A 66 -6.63 19.41 -24.78
C LEU A 66 -7.50 20.63 -24.51
N GLN A 67 -7.85 21.36 -25.58
CA GLN A 67 -8.84 22.43 -25.52
C GLN A 67 -10.15 21.83 -25.02
N SER A 68 -10.57 22.18 -23.79
CA SER A 68 -11.75 21.56 -23.17
C SER A 68 -13.01 21.86 -23.97
N THR A 69 -13.57 20.83 -24.58
CA THR A 69 -14.83 20.91 -25.32
C THR A 69 -15.98 21.27 -24.39
N SER A 70 -15.95 20.81 -23.13
CA SER A 70 -16.99 21.08 -22.14
C SER A 70 -17.00 22.54 -21.68
N PHE A 71 -15.84 23.16 -21.45
CA PHE A 71 -15.77 24.58 -21.09
C PHE A 71 -16.24 25.47 -22.25
N LYS A 72 -15.90 25.13 -23.50
CA LYS A 72 -16.40 25.86 -24.67
C LYS A 72 -17.93 25.82 -24.76
N LYS A 73 -18.55 24.67 -24.47
CA LYS A 73 -20.02 24.54 -24.41
C LYS A 73 -20.62 25.37 -23.28
N LEU A 74 -19.95 25.44 -22.12
CA LEU A 74 -20.40 26.29 -21.02
C LEU A 74 -20.36 27.78 -21.42
N ASN A 75 -19.25 28.26 -21.97
CA ASN A 75 -19.12 29.65 -22.41
C ASN A 75 -20.14 30.01 -23.49
N ASP A 76 -20.35 29.13 -24.48
CA ASP A 76 -21.39 29.32 -25.50
C ASP A 76 -22.80 29.38 -24.89
N ALA A 77 -23.10 28.52 -23.90
CA ALA A 77 -24.38 28.56 -23.20
C ALA A 77 -24.57 29.83 -22.36
N VAL A 78 -23.53 30.30 -21.68
CA VAL A 78 -23.52 31.56 -20.93
C VAL A 78 -23.75 32.74 -21.87
N GLU A 79 -22.99 32.83 -22.96
CA GLU A 79 -23.12 33.90 -23.95
C GLU A 79 -24.53 33.94 -24.56
N LYS A 80 -25.09 32.77 -24.90
CA LYS A 80 -26.48 32.65 -25.38
C LYS A 80 -27.50 33.09 -24.33
N SER A 81 -27.25 32.80 -23.06
CA SER A 81 -28.15 33.16 -21.97
C SER A 81 -28.16 34.67 -21.74
N ILE A 82 -26.98 35.31 -21.70
CA ILE A 82 -26.84 36.77 -21.61
C ILE A 82 -27.55 37.42 -22.81
N LYS A 83 -27.23 36.99 -24.04
CA LYS A 83 -27.90 37.50 -25.25
C LYS A 83 -29.41 37.34 -25.19
N ARG A 84 -29.93 36.22 -24.69
CA ARG A 84 -31.38 36.00 -24.55
C ARG A 84 -32.04 36.95 -23.56
N ILE A 85 -31.34 37.31 -22.47
CA ILE A 85 -31.84 38.28 -21.48
C ILE A 85 -31.86 39.68 -22.11
N THR A 86 -30.74 40.11 -22.71
CA THR A 86 -30.62 41.45 -23.29
C THR A 86 -31.48 41.66 -24.55
N SER A 87 -31.70 40.61 -25.35
CA SER A 87 -32.53 40.71 -26.57
C SER A 87 -34.01 41.00 -26.27
N LYS A 88 -34.52 40.54 -25.11
CA LYS A 88 -35.90 40.80 -24.71
C LYS A 88 -36.10 42.25 -24.29
N SER A 89 -35.13 42.83 -23.58
CA SER A 89 -35.18 44.23 -23.14
C SER A 89 -34.86 45.22 -24.25
N ARG A 90 -34.11 44.82 -25.28
CA ARG A 90 -33.77 45.65 -26.46
C ARG A 90 -34.91 45.80 -27.47
N GLY A 91 -36.05 45.13 -27.26
CA GLY A 91 -37.18 45.22 -28.17
C GLY A 91 -37.80 46.62 -28.17
N LYS A 92 -38.00 47.20 -29.37
CA LYS A 92 -38.78 48.44 -29.53
C LYS A 92 -40.16 48.32 -28.87
N ALA A 93 -40.76 47.13 -28.92
CA ALA A 93 -42.01 46.80 -28.24
C ALA A 93 -41.93 46.96 -26.71
N TYR A 94 -40.82 46.56 -26.07
CA TYR A 94 -40.62 46.71 -24.63
C TYR A 94 -40.58 48.18 -24.22
N LEU A 95 -39.84 48.99 -24.98
CA LEU A 95 -39.76 50.43 -24.77
C LEU A 95 -41.13 51.10 -25.00
N GLU A 96 -41.81 50.75 -26.09
CA GLU A 96 -43.13 51.27 -26.42
C GLU A 96 -44.23 50.74 -25.48
N GLU A 97 -44.04 49.65 -24.75
CA GLU A 97 -45.03 49.14 -23.80
C GLU A 97 -44.89 49.79 -22.41
N HIS A 98 -43.65 49.94 -21.93
CA HIS A 98 -43.37 50.35 -20.56
C HIS A 98 -42.93 51.82 -20.40
N PHE A 99 -42.49 52.48 -21.46
CA PHE A 99 -41.92 53.84 -21.39
C PHE A 99 -42.56 54.84 -22.38
N LYS A 100 -43.84 54.66 -22.73
CA LYS A 100 -44.58 55.52 -23.69
C LYS A 100 -44.44 57.01 -23.39
N ASP A 101 -44.80 57.40 -22.17
CA ASP A 101 -44.84 58.82 -21.76
C ASP A 101 -43.47 59.50 -21.83
N VAL A 102 -42.39 58.72 -21.62
CA VAL A 102 -41.00 59.19 -21.67
C VAL A 102 -40.49 59.26 -23.10
N LEU A 103 -40.89 58.29 -23.94
CA LEU A 103 -40.57 58.26 -25.37
C LEU A 103 -41.25 59.40 -26.13
N GLU A 104 -42.44 59.82 -25.74
CA GLU A 104 -43.14 60.95 -26.38
C GLU A 104 -42.48 62.29 -26.08
N LYS A 105 -41.90 62.45 -24.89
CA LYS A 105 -41.26 63.71 -24.45
C LYS A 105 -39.81 63.84 -24.93
N ASP A 106 -38.99 62.82 -24.66
CA ASP A 106 -37.52 62.92 -24.79
C ASP A 106 -36.89 61.72 -25.54
N ARG A 107 -37.54 61.27 -26.62
CA ARG A 107 -37.11 60.11 -27.42
C ARG A 107 -35.63 60.13 -27.80
N LYS A 108 -35.14 61.31 -28.20
CA LYS A 108 -33.81 61.52 -28.76
C LYS A 108 -32.70 61.20 -27.76
N TYR A 109 -32.95 61.42 -26.48
CA TYR A 109 -31.96 61.22 -25.41
C TYR A 109 -32.17 59.90 -24.68
N PHE A 110 -33.43 59.49 -24.51
CA PHE A 110 -33.78 58.28 -23.77
C PHE A 110 -33.35 56.99 -24.49
N VAL A 111 -33.53 56.91 -25.83
CA VAL A 111 -33.16 55.69 -26.58
C VAL A 111 -31.66 55.42 -26.54
N PRO A 112 -30.76 56.39 -26.81
CA PRO A 112 -29.31 56.17 -26.66
C PRO A 112 -28.88 55.85 -25.23
N MET A 113 -29.49 56.50 -24.22
CA MET A 113 -29.20 56.22 -22.81
C MET A 113 -29.57 54.77 -22.45
N PHE A 114 -30.75 54.31 -22.86
CA PHE A 114 -31.22 52.96 -22.59
C PHE A 114 -30.36 51.90 -23.30
N GLU A 115 -29.96 52.16 -24.54
CA GLU A 115 -29.01 51.30 -25.26
C GLU A 115 -27.65 51.25 -24.56
N SER A 116 -27.14 52.38 -24.06
CA SER A 116 -25.90 52.43 -23.28
C SER A 116 -26.01 51.60 -22.00
N MET A 117 -27.11 51.72 -21.27
CA MET A 117 -27.38 50.94 -20.06
C MET A 117 -27.42 49.43 -20.36
N LEU A 118 -28.01 49.02 -21.48
CA LEU A 118 -28.05 47.61 -21.87
C LEU A 118 -26.66 47.06 -22.23
N VAL A 119 -25.83 47.85 -22.91
CA VAL A 119 -24.45 47.47 -23.23
C VAL A 119 -23.61 47.36 -21.96
N GLU A 120 -23.77 48.28 -21.03
CA GLU A 120 -23.09 48.25 -19.73
C GLU A 120 -23.53 47.02 -18.91
N LEU A 121 -24.84 46.74 -18.84
CA LEU A 121 -25.37 45.54 -18.20
C LEU A 121 -24.80 44.25 -18.81
N GLU A 122 -24.75 44.15 -20.15
CA GLU A 122 -24.17 43.00 -20.84
C GLU A 122 -22.69 42.82 -20.49
N THR A 123 -21.95 43.92 -20.38
CA THR A 123 -20.52 43.92 -20.04
C THR A 123 -20.31 43.47 -18.59
N LEU A 124 -21.04 44.07 -17.65
CA LEU A 124 -20.96 43.72 -16.22
C LEU A 124 -21.35 42.25 -15.98
N LEU A 125 -22.38 41.75 -16.65
CA LEU A 125 -22.77 40.34 -16.54
C LEU A 125 -21.68 39.39 -17.06
N LYS A 126 -21.04 39.73 -18.19
CA LYS A 126 -19.94 38.93 -18.73
C LYS A 126 -18.74 38.94 -17.80
N GLU A 127 -18.38 40.10 -17.26
CA GLU A 127 -17.26 40.26 -16.34
C GLU A 127 -17.49 39.49 -15.03
N GLU A 128 -18.65 39.67 -14.39
CA GLU A 128 -18.99 38.97 -13.15
C GLU A 128 -18.97 37.45 -13.31
N ILE A 129 -19.56 36.94 -14.39
CA ILE A 129 -19.56 35.48 -14.65
C ILE A 129 -18.14 34.99 -14.94
N GLN A 130 -17.34 35.75 -15.69
CA GLN A 130 -15.96 35.39 -15.96
C GLN A 130 -15.12 35.33 -14.68
N MET A 131 -15.25 36.34 -13.80
CA MET A 131 -14.59 36.34 -12.49
C MET A 131 -14.99 35.11 -11.65
N GLN A 132 -16.27 34.74 -11.64
CA GLN A 132 -16.74 33.58 -10.88
C GLN A 132 -16.23 32.24 -11.46
N LEU A 133 -16.13 32.14 -12.79
CA LEU A 133 -15.56 30.98 -13.48
C LEU A 133 -14.07 30.80 -13.16
N GLU A 134 -13.33 31.92 -13.13
CA GLU A 134 -11.91 31.96 -12.77
C GLU A 134 -11.70 31.62 -11.28
N ALA A 135 -12.44 32.25 -10.37
CA ALA A 135 -12.37 32.01 -8.93
C ALA A 135 -12.64 30.55 -8.57
N SER A 136 -13.60 29.92 -9.26
CA SER A 136 -13.97 28.51 -9.05
C SER A 136 -13.05 27.52 -9.79
N ASN A 137 -12.08 28.01 -10.56
CA ASN A 137 -11.18 27.21 -11.40
C ASN A 137 -11.92 26.23 -12.32
N VAL A 138 -13.07 26.66 -12.87
CA VAL A 138 -13.99 25.78 -13.61
C VAL A 138 -13.33 25.23 -14.87
N GLU A 139 -12.54 26.04 -15.57
CA GLU A 139 -11.82 25.61 -16.77
C GLU A 139 -10.90 24.41 -16.49
N LYS A 140 -10.10 24.48 -15.41
CA LYS A 140 -9.21 23.39 -15.02
C LYS A 140 -9.98 22.13 -14.65
N ARG A 141 -11.08 22.27 -13.90
CA ARG A 141 -11.94 21.13 -13.51
C ARG A 141 -12.62 20.49 -14.71
N LEU A 142 -13.08 21.27 -15.68
CA LEU A 142 -13.70 20.74 -16.89
C LEU A 142 -12.68 20.10 -17.85
N LYS A 143 -11.46 20.64 -17.94
CA LYS A 143 -10.35 19.98 -18.64
C LYS A 143 -10.04 18.61 -18.02
N GLU A 144 -10.01 18.54 -16.69
CA GLU A 144 -9.81 17.28 -15.97
C GLU A 144 -10.94 16.28 -16.22
N VAL A 145 -12.19 16.73 -16.18
CA VAL A 145 -13.35 15.87 -16.51
C VAL A 145 -13.29 15.38 -17.95
N ASP A 146 -12.91 16.24 -18.90
CA ASP A 146 -12.74 15.86 -20.30
C ASP A 146 -11.60 14.85 -20.48
N ARG A 147 -10.49 15.00 -19.73
CA ARG A 147 -9.40 14.01 -19.67
C ARG A 147 -9.89 12.67 -19.15
N ILE A 148 -10.58 12.64 -18.00
CA ILE A 148 -11.14 11.41 -17.43
C ILE A 148 -12.13 10.76 -18.39
N LYS A 149 -12.96 11.53 -19.10
CA LYS A 149 -13.86 10.98 -20.12
C LYS A 149 -13.10 10.34 -21.29
N LEU A 150 -11.98 10.93 -21.70
CA LEU A 150 -11.13 10.39 -22.76
C LEU A 150 -10.42 9.11 -22.32
N GLU A 151 -9.87 9.09 -21.11
CA GLU A 151 -9.14 7.95 -20.54
C GLU A 151 -10.02 6.72 -20.36
N TYR A 152 -11.24 6.90 -19.86
CA TYR A 152 -12.14 5.78 -19.53
C TYR A 152 -13.19 5.47 -20.61
N GLY A 153 -13.23 6.27 -21.68
CA GLY A 153 -14.17 6.13 -22.80
C GLY A 153 -15.66 6.10 -22.42
N PRO A 154 -16.55 5.90 -23.40
CA PRO A 154 -17.96 5.61 -23.15
C PRO A 154 -18.08 4.18 -22.65
N SER A 155 -18.05 3.97 -21.33
CA SER A 155 -18.42 2.70 -20.72
C SER A 155 -19.95 2.55 -20.70
N SER A 156 -20.47 1.45 -21.23
CA SER A 156 -21.90 1.08 -21.16
C SER A 156 -22.30 0.52 -19.79
N GLU A 157 -21.33 0.28 -18.91
CA GLU A 157 -21.55 -0.30 -17.60
C GLU A 157 -21.87 0.77 -16.54
N THR A 158 -22.68 0.38 -15.57
CA THR A 158 -23.02 1.25 -14.44
C THR A 158 -21.79 1.44 -13.56
N LYS A 159 -21.11 2.57 -13.73
CA LYS A 159 -19.97 2.94 -12.87
C LYS A 159 -20.44 3.12 -11.43
N TRP A 160 -19.59 2.71 -10.48
CA TRP A 160 -19.84 2.88 -9.04
C TRP A 160 -20.23 4.32 -8.70
N ARG A 161 -21.16 4.47 -7.76
CA ARG A 161 -21.61 5.74 -7.18
C ARG A 161 -21.65 5.57 -5.67
N PRO A 162 -21.34 6.62 -4.89
CA PRO A 162 -21.54 6.59 -3.45
C PRO A 162 -22.95 6.15 -3.11
N SER A 163 -23.06 5.12 -2.29
CA SER A 163 -24.32 4.52 -1.85
C SER A 163 -25.08 5.41 -0.87
N GLY A 164 -24.41 6.41 -0.30
CA GLY A 164 -24.93 7.25 0.78
C GLY A 164 -24.66 6.65 2.16
N SER A 165 -24.07 5.44 2.23
CA SER A 165 -23.55 4.84 3.45
C SER A 165 -22.03 5.06 3.53
N PRO A 166 -21.54 5.94 4.43
CA PRO A 166 -20.11 6.24 4.50
C PRO A 166 -19.24 5.00 4.75
N LYS A 167 -19.75 4.02 5.51
CA LYS A 167 -18.99 2.80 5.83
C LYS A 167 -18.74 1.95 4.59
N ASP A 168 -19.73 1.83 3.73
CA ASP A 168 -19.64 1.00 2.53
C ASP A 168 -18.86 1.72 1.43
N ASP A 169 -18.99 3.05 1.37
CA ASP A 169 -18.24 3.88 0.42
C ASP A 169 -16.74 3.92 0.75
N ILE A 170 -16.38 3.98 2.04
CA ILE A 170 -14.99 3.89 2.48
C ILE A 170 -14.42 2.51 2.16
N LYS A 171 -15.16 1.43 2.45
CA LYS A 171 -14.70 0.07 2.13
C LYS A 171 -14.43 -0.08 0.64
N ALA A 172 -15.35 0.37 -0.21
CA ALA A 172 -15.18 0.31 -1.67
C ALA A 172 -13.94 1.08 -2.15
N HIS A 173 -13.59 2.18 -1.50
CA HIS A 173 -12.38 2.95 -1.81
C HIS A 173 -11.08 2.30 -1.31
N LEU A 174 -11.14 1.59 -0.17
CA LEU A 174 -9.96 0.99 0.45
C LEU A 174 -9.57 -0.37 -0.15
N VAL A 175 -10.46 -1.04 -0.89
CA VAL A 175 -10.19 -2.38 -1.49
C VAL A 175 -8.84 -2.42 -2.22
N ASP A 176 -8.57 -1.43 -3.08
CA ASP A 176 -7.34 -1.40 -3.87
C ASP A 176 -6.08 -1.26 -2.99
N ILE A 177 -6.18 -0.56 -1.86
CA ILE A 177 -5.07 -0.38 -0.91
C ILE A 177 -4.83 -1.69 -0.16
N ASP A 178 -5.91 -2.29 0.35
CA ASP A 178 -5.87 -3.55 1.08
C ASP A 178 -5.27 -4.67 0.21
N ASP A 179 -5.61 -4.71 -1.09
CA ASP A 179 -5.05 -5.68 -2.04
C ASP A 179 -3.53 -5.52 -2.23
N VAL A 180 -3.01 -4.30 -2.26
CA VAL A 180 -1.56 -4.04 -2.35
C VAL A 180 -0.86 -4.54 -1.10
N GLU A 181 -1.43 -4.28 0.08
CA GLU A 181 -0.87 -4.70 1.36
C GLU A 181 -0.90 -6.23 1.53
N LEU A 182 -2.02 -6.87 1.17
CA LEU A 182 -2.17 -8.33 1.18
C LEU A 182 -1.14 -8.99 0.26
N ASN A 183 -0.94 -8.46 -0.95
CA ASN A 183 0.08 -8.96 -1.87
C ASN A 183 1.50 -8.82 -1.32
N LYS A 184 1.80 -7.73 -0.62
CA LYS A 184 3.11 -7.52 0.04
C LYS A 184 3.31 -8.52 1.17
N LEU A 185 2.31 -8.72 2.03
CA LEU A 185 2.35 -9.70 3.13
C LEU A 185 2.50 -11.13 2.61
N GLY A 186 1.78 -11.49 1.55
CA GLY A 186 1.91 -12.81 0.91
C GLY A 186 3.33 -13.09 0.41
N LYS A 187 3.99 -12.09 -0.18
CA LYS A 187 5.41 -12.22 -0.60
C LYS A 187 6.36 -12.43 0.57
N ILE A 188 6.14 -11.72 1.68
CA ILE A 188 6.94 -11.86 2.90
C ILE A 188 6.75 -13.25 3.49
N LEU A 189 5.50 -13.71 3.59
CA LEU A 189 5.16 -15.02 4.13
C LEU A 189 5.82 -16.14 3.32
N ASN A 190 5.67 -16.12 1.99
CA ASN A 190 6.30 -17.11 1.11
C ASN A 190 7.84 -17.16 1.26
N THR A 191 8.45 -16.00 1.48
CA THR A 191 9.91 -15.91 1.70
C THR A 191 10.30 -16.57 3.01
N LEU A 192 9.57 -16.27 4.09
CA LEU A 192 9.82 -16.85 5.41
C LEU A 192 9.59 -18.36 5.43
N GLU A 193 8.52 -18.84 4.79
CA GLU A 193 8.26 -20.28 4.67
C GLU A 193 9.35 -21.01 3.91
N SER A 194 9.85 -20.41 2.81
CA SER A 194 10.96 -20.97 2.03
C SER A 194 12.25 -21.05 2.85
N GLN A 195 12.56 -19.99 3.62
CA GLN A 195 13.73 -19.96 4.50
C GLN A 195 13.60 -20.97 5.64
N ASN A 196 12.42 -21.06 6.27
CA ASN A 196 12.20 -21.99 7.37
C ASN A 196 12.29 -23.44 6.89
N LYS A 197 11.73 -23.75 5.71
CA LYS A 197 11.89 -25.07 5.09
C LYS A 197 13.36 -25.41 4.85
N PHE A 198 14.11 -24.47 4.26
CA PHE A 198 15.55 -24.65 4.04
C PHE A 198 16.31 -24.89 5.36
N LEU A 199 16.05 -24.09 6.38
CA LEU A 199 16.68 -24.25 7.70
C LEU A 199 16.32 -25.58 8.35
N SER A 200 15.05 -26.00 8.27
CA SER A 200 14.62 -27.30 8.78
C SER A 200 15.34 -28.45 8.09
N GLU A 201 15.52 -28.39 6.77
CA GLU A 201 16.29 -29.38 6.02
C GLU A 201 17.77 -29.39 6.44
N CYS A 202 18.36 -28.22 6.69
CA CYS A 202 19.72 -28.11 7.21
C CYS A 202 19.85 -28.73 8.61
N VAL A 203 18.90 -28.46 9.51
CA VAL A 203 18.88 -29.00 10.87
C VAL A 203 18.79 -30.52 10.85
N LEU A 204 17.89 -31.09 10.04
CA LEU A 204 17.78 -32.55 9.89
C LEU A 204 19.08 -33.19 9.42
N LYS A 205 19.73 -32.61 8.38
CA LYS A 205 21.03 -33.09 7.90
C LYS A 205 22.13 -33.01 8.96
N THR A 206 22.12 -31.97 9.80
CA THR A 206 23.09 -31.86 10.89
C THR A 206 22.81 -32.87 11.99
N ASP A 207 21.54 -33.11 12.32
CA ASP A 207 21.15 -34.09 13.33
C ASP A 207 21.56 -35.51 12.92
N GLU A 208 21.31 -35.89 11.65
CA GLU A 208 21.78 -37.17 11.09
C GLU A 208 23.30 -37.34 11.21
N LYS A 209 24.08 -36.29 10.88
CA LYS A 209 25.55 -36.33 11.02
C LYS A 209 25.99 -36.47 12.47
N ILE A 210 25.32 -35.78 13.39
CA ILE A 210 25.60 -35.88 14.83
C ILE A 210 25.31 -37.29 15.31
N GLN A 211 24.14 -37.85 14.96
CA GLN A 211 23.77 -39.23 15.33
C GLN A 211 24.78 -40.25 14.81
N GLN A 212 25.23 -40.13 13.55
CA GLN A 212 26.28 -40.98 12.98
C GLN A 212 27.59 -40.85 13.75
N THR A 213 28.01 -39.62 14.07
CA THR A 213 29.26 -39.37 14.80
C THR A 213 29.19 -39.94 16.22
N VAL A 214 28.07 -39.75 16.91
CA VAL A 214 27.82 -40.31 18.25
C VAL A 214 27.86 -41.83 18.22
N GLN A 215 27.27 -42.45 17.20
CA GLN A 215 27.30 -43.91 17.03
C GLN A 215 28.72 -44.44 16.85
N VAL A 216 29.52 -43.81 15.99
CA VAL A 216 30.94 -44.16 15.80
C VAL A 216 31.73 -44.02 17.10
N ILE A 217 31.57 -42.92 17.83
CA ILE A 217 32.24 -42.73 19.13
C ILE A 217 31.85 -43.83 20.11
N LYS A 218 30.56 -44.19 20.18
CA LYS A 218 30.06 -45.24 21.07
C LYS A 218 30.67 -46.60 20.74
N GLU A 219 30.79 -46.93 19.46
CA GLU A 219 31.46 -48.16 18.99
C GLU A 219 32.94 -48.18 19.39
N TYR A 220 33.66 -47.08 19.17
CA TYR A 220 35.05 -46.96 19.63
C TYR A 220 35.17 -47.10 21.15
N CYS A 221 34.35 -46.40 21.93
CA CYS A 221 34.36 -46.52 23.38
C CYS A 221 34.12 -47.96 23.85
N SER A 222 33.15 -48.66 23.25
CA SER A 222 32.88 -50.06 23.56
C SER A 222 34.07 -50.97 23.24
N SER A 223 34.75 -50.75 22.11
CA SER A 223 35.94 -51.52 21.73
C SER A 223 37.11 -51.28 22.70
N TRP A 224 37.33 -50.03 23.13
CA TRP A 224 38.35 -49.72 24.13
C TRP A 224 38.01 -50.30 25.50
N GLU A 225 36.74 -50.32 25.89
CA GLU A 225 36.27 -50.91 27.14
C GLU A 225 36.44 -52.44 27.15
N GLU A 226 36.16 -53.10 26.02
CA GLU A 226 36.41 -54.53 25.83
C GLU A 226 37.91 -54.86 25.91
N ALA A 227 38.76 -54.13 25.18
CA ALA A 227 40.21 -54.31 25.25
C ALA A 227 40.78 -54.06 26.65
N ALA A 228 40.29 -53.04 27.37
CA ALA A 228 40.68 -52.77 28.75
C ALA A 228 40.26 -53.90 29.71
N SER A 229 39.08 -54.48 29.49
CA SER A 229 38.58 -55.64 30.24
C SER A 229 39.44 -56.89 29.99
N GLU A 230 39.79 -57.18 28.75
CA GLU A 230 40.68 -58.30 28.38
C GLU A 230 42.06 -58.18 29.03
N ILE A 231 42.69 -57.00 28.97
CA ILE A 231 43.97 -56.73 29.63
C ILE A 231 43.85 -56.92 31.15
N SER A 232 42.74 -56.50 31.75
CA SER A 232 42.46 -56.67 33.17
C SER A 232 42.27 -58.16 33.57
N GLN A 233 41.68 -58.97 32.69
CA GLN A 233 41.56 -60.42 32.90
C GLN A 233 42.89 -61.15 32.71
N GLU A 234 43.68 -60.75 31.71
CA GLU A 234 45.00 -61.33 31.48
C GLU A 234 45.99 -61.01 32.61
N THR A 235 45.97 -59.78 33.13
CA THR A 235 46.77 -59.40 34.30
C THR A 235 46.35 -60.18 35.56
N ARG A 236 45.05 -60.35 35.81
CA ARG A 236 44.56 -61.21 36.92
C ARG A 236 45.04 -62.65 36.78
N SER A 237 44.94 -63.24 35.59
CA SER A 237 45.34 -64.63 35.36
C SER A 237 46.86 -64.86 35.47
N LYS A 238 47.67 -63.85 35.13
CA LYS A 238 49.13 -63.87 35.37
C LYS A 238 49.48 -63.77 36.87
N LEU A 239 48.75 -62.97 37.64
CA LEU A 239 48.94 -62.87 39.10
C LEU A 239 48.57 -64.17 39.83
N THR A 240 47.54 -64.89 39.39
CA THR A 240 47.14 -66.18 40.00
C THR A 240 48.04 -67.37 39.65
N LYS A 241 48.88 -67.26 38.62
CA LYS A 241 49.83 -68.32 38.20
C LYS A 241 51.21 -68.23 38.87
N ASN A 242 51.52 -67.08 39.48
CA ASN A 242 52.78 -66.81 40.17
C ASN A 242 52.65 -66.83 41.70
N ALA A 243 51.52 -67.31 42.22
CA ALA A 243 51.25 -67.55 43.65
C ALA A 243 51.17 -69.06 43.90
#